data_AF-A0A3D3RQF7-F1
#
_entry.id   AF-A0A3D3RQF7-F1
#
_cell.length_a   1.000
_cell.length_b   1.000
_cell.length_c   1.000
_cell.angle_alpha   90.00
_cell.angle_beta   90.00
_cell.angle_gamma   90.00
#
_symmetry.space_group_name_H-M   'P 1'
#
loop_
_entity.id
_entity.type
_entity.pdbx_description
1 polymer ?
#
loop_
_entity_poly.entity_id
_entity_poly.type
_entity_poly.pdbx_seq_one_letter_code
_entity_poly.pdbx_strand_id
1 'polypeptide(L)'
;MRSWVYYIEILAHYEGGRQERRSAVYVVALPSDEELSPVDMECYASEYAPFKLALNHGKAYAIGVDEAIKKPENYNLSGYREDLELYVFKEGLSFREGLVEVYKLLYDSLNKEDLLAVEPVVDVGSPPKDLMLECLKEVILT
;
A
#
# COMPACT_ATOMS: atom_id res chain seq x y z
N MET A 1 -5.98 19.46 2.10
CA MET A 1 -5.88 18.01 1.78
C MET A 1 -5.26 17.33 2.98
N ARG A 2 -5.93 16.30 3.51
CA ARG A 2 -5.37 15.46 4.59
C ARG A 2 -4.70 14.26 3.92
N SER A 3 -3.64 13.74 4.51
CA SER A 3 -3.01 12.50 4.05
C SER A 3 -3.19 11.41 5.09
N TRP A 4 -3.49 10.20 4.64
CA TRP A 4 -3.50 9.01 5.46
C TRP A 4 -2.42 8.04 4.98
N VAL A 5 -1.78 7.36 5.91
CA VAL A 5 -0.63 6.51 5.62
C VAL A 5 -0.96 5.07 6.02
N TYR A 6 -0.71 4.15 5.11
CA TYR A 6 -0.83 2.71 5.31
C TYR A 6 0.54 2.06 5.20
N TYR A 7 0.90 1.23 6.15
CA TYR A 7 2.06 0.34 6.02
C TYR A 7 1.56 -0.97 5.39
N ILE A 8 1.97 -1.24 4.16
CA ILE A 8 1.55 -2.41 3.39
C ILE A 8 2.72 -3.39 3.33
N GLU A 9 2.49 -4.64 3.71
CA GLU A 9 3.53 -5.68 3.73
C GLU A 9 3.01 -7.00 3.14
N ILE A 10 3.89 -7.72 2.44
CA ILE A 10 3.67 -9.09 2.00
C ILE A 10 4.69 -10.04 2.63
N LEU A 11 4.24 -11.26 2.89
CA LEU A 11 5.06 -12.39 3.34
C LEU A 11 5.12 -13.43 2.22
N ALA A 12 6.33 -13.68 1.72
CA ALA A 12 6.63 -14.70 0.73
C ALA A 12 7.19 -15.95 1.41
N HIS A 13 6.70 -17.12 0.98
CA HIS A 13 7.12 -18.43 1.46
C HIS A 13 7.78 -19.20 0.31
N TYR A 14 8.97 -19.73 0.57
CA TYR A 14 9.78 -20.44 -0.42
C TYR A 14 9.95 -21.93 -0.07
N GLU A 15 10.38 -22.73 -1.04
CA GLU A 15 10.83 -24.09 -0.77
C GLU A 15 11.92 -24.12 0.31
N GLY A 16 11.92 -25.17 1.13
CA GLY A 16 12.83 -25.30 2.27
C GLY A 16 12.45 -24.45 3.50
N GLY A 17 11.31 -23.75 3.47
CA GLY A 17 10.76 -23.03 4.63
C GLY A 17 11.36 -21.62 4.84
N ARG A 18 12.13 -21.12 3.87
CA ARG A 18 12.61 -19.73 3.89
C ARG A 18 11.42 -18.78 3.72
N GLN A 19 11.40 -17.71 4.52
CA GLN A 19 10.41 -16.65 4.46
C GLN A 19 11.08 -15.30 4.18
N GLU A 20 10.38 -14.46 3.44
CA GLU A 20 10.87 -13.13 3.07
C GLU A 20 9.74 -12.10 3.14
N ARG A 21 10.05 -10.91 3.66
CA ARG A 21 9.09 -9.81 3.76
C ARG A 21 9.47 -8.69 2.82
N ARG A 22 8.45 -8.00 2.30
CA ARG A 22 8.59 -6.77 1.53
C ARG A 22 7.48 -5.82 1.93
N SER A 23 7.82 -4.56 2.12
CA SER A 23 6.88 -3.55 2.58
C SER A 23 7.03 -2.22 1.87
N ALA A 24 5.97 -1.43 1.96
CA ALA A 24 5.89 -0.09 1.44
C ALA A 24 5.02 0.79 2.34
N VAL A 25 5.37 2.07 2.38
CA VAL A 25 4.53 3.13 2.93
C VAL A 25 3.63 3.63 1.81
N TYR A 26 2.32 3.40 1.92
CA TYR A 26 1.32 3.87 0.96
C TYR A 26 0.60 5.10 1.49
N VAL A 27 0.78 6.23 0.81
CA VAL A 27 0.19 7.53 1.16
C VAL A 27 -1.04 7.79 0.29
N VAL A 28 -2.14 8.12 0.95
CA VAL A 28 -3.45 8.37 0.35
C VAL A 28 -3.88 9.79 0.67
N ALA A 29 -4.22 10.56 -0.37
CA ALA A 29 -4.83 11.86 -0.23
C ALA A 29 -6.33 11.70 0.09
N LEU A 30 -6.79 12.38 1.14
CA LEU A 30 -8.18 12.47 1.54
C LEU A 30 -8.71 13.90 1.35
N PRO A 31 -10.00 14.05 0.99
CA PRO A 31 -10.67 15.36 0.99
C PRO A 31 -10.57 16.00 2.38
N SER A 32 -10.41 17.33 2.42
CA SER A 32 -10.27 18.08 3.67
C SER A 32 -11.57 18.22 4.45
N ASP A 33 -12.71 17.97 3.79
CA ASP A 33 -14.02 18.43 4.24
C ASP A 33 -14.85 17.29 4.86
N GLU A 34 -14.31 16.07 4.88
CA GLU A 34 -14.96 14.86 5.40
C GLU A 34 -14.58 14.64 6.88
N GLU A 35 -15.57 14.26 7.70
CA GLU A 35 -15.39 14.00 9.13
C GLU A 35 -14.55 12.73 9.38
N LEU A 36 -13.55 12.83 10.26
CA LEU A 36 -12.79 11.68 10.75
C LEU A 36 -13.54 11.07 11.95
N SER A 37 -13.50 9.75 12.10
CA SER A 37 -14.12 9.14 13.28
C SER A 37 -13.18 9.27 14.48
N PRO A 38 -13.66 9.79 15.61
CA PRO A 38 -12.89 9.81 16.84
C PRO A 38 -12.65 8.37 17.32
N VAL A 39 -11.46 8.08 17.81
CA VAL A 39 -11.14 6.78 18.41
C VAL A 39 -10.48 7.02 19.76
N ASP A 40 -10.96 6.31 20.77
CA ASP A 40 -10.41 6.40 22.12
C ASP A 40 -9.25 5.41 22.26
N MET A 41 -8.10 5.77 21.67
CA MET A 41 -6.85 5.04 21.81
C MET A 41 -5.78 6.00 22.33
N GLU A 42 -5.85 6.30 23.64
CA GLU A 42 -5.03 7.30 24.36
C GLU A 42 -3.51 7.23 24.11
N CYS A 43 -2.98 6.09 23.65
CA CYS A 43 -1.55 5.89 23.40
C CYS A 43 -1.13 5.86 21.92
N TYR A 44 -2.06 5.87 20.94
CA TYR A 44 -1.74 5.60 19.53
C TYR A 44 -2.28 6.63 18.53
N ALA A 45 -3.51 7.13 18.72
CA ALA A 45 -4.09 8.18 17.90
C ALA A 45 -5.39 8.70 18.52
N SER A 46 -5.69 10.00 18.38
CA SER A 46 -6.97 10.59 18.78
C SER A 46 -8.07 10.49 17.71
N GLU A 47 -7.68 10.20 16.46
CA GLU A 47 -8.58 10.15 15.30
C GLU A 47 -8.11 9.06 14.31
N TYR A 48 -9.07 8.38 13.66
CA TYR A 48 -8.79 7.42 12.58
C TYR A 48 -9.66 7.79 11.38
N ALA A 49 -9.06 7.85 10.18
CA ALA A 49 -9.84 7.93 8.97
C ALA A 49 -10.60 6.61 8.80
N PRO A 50 -11.94 6.58 8.88
CA PRO A 50 -12.69 5.35 8.68
C PRO A 50 -12.25 4.75 7.35
N PHE A 51 -11.95 3.45 7.31
CA PHE A 51 -11.50 2.83 6.07
C PHE A 51 -12.46 3.10 4.91
N LYS A 52 -13.77 3.21 5.17
CA LYS A 52 -14.79 3.59 4.18
C LYS A 52 -14.51 4.95 3.53
N LEU A 53 -13.97 5.92 4.27
CA LEU A 53 -13.58 7.22 3.74
C LEU A 53 -12.44 7.08 2.74
N ALA A 54 -11.38 6.36 3.10
CA ALA A 54 -10.27 6.09 2.20
C ALA A 54 -10.69 5.26 0.98
N LEU A 55 -11.53 4.25 1.16
CA LEU A 55 -12.01 3.42 0.06
C LEU A 55 -12.86 4.23 -0.94
N ASN A 56 -13.77 5.07 -0.46
CA ASN A 56 -14.74 5.77 -1.31
C ASN A 56 -14.18 7.07 -1.89
N HIS A 57 -13.30 7.76 -1.16
CA HIS A 57 -12.87 9.12 -1.50
C HIS A 57 -11.34 9.26 -1.59
N GLY A 58 -10.58 8.28 -1.10
CA GLY A 58 -9.13 8.32 -1.12
C GLY A 58 -8.55 8.24 -2.52
N LYS A 59 -7.54 9.06 -2.75
CA LYS A 59 -6.73 9.06 -3.97
C LYS A 59 -5.31 8.61 -3.66
N ALA A 60 -4.80 7.69 -4.46
CA ALA A 60 -3.41 7.26 -4.35
C ALA A 60 -2.50 8.48 -4.56
N TYR A 61 -1.64 8.77 -3.60
CA TYR A 61 -0.79 9.96 -3.67
C TYR A 61 0.68 9.59 -3.86
N ALA A 62 1.24 8.81 -2.93
CA ALA A 62 2.65 8.47 -3.00
C ALA A 62 2.94 7.11 -2.37
N ILE A 63 4.12 6.58 -2.67
CA ILE A 63 4.65 5.34 -2.11
C ILE A 63 6.11 5.54 -1.67
N GLY A 64 6.43 5.07 -0.47
CA GLY A 64 7.78 4.95 0.06
C GLY A 64 8.18 3.48 0.10
N VAL A 65 9.38 3.17 -0.38
CA VAL A 65 9.93 1.81 -0.46
C VAL A 65 11.41 1.86 -0.10
N ASP A 66 11.93 0.75 0.45
CA ASP A 66 13.33 0.66 0.85
C ASP A 66 14.29 0.66 -0.35
N GLU A 67 13.85 0.15 -1.49
CA GLU A 67 14.65 0.01 -2.70
C GLU A 67 14.19 0.97 -3.80
N ALA A 68 15.16 1.54 -4.53
CA ALA A 68 14.87 2.44 -5.65
C ALA A 68 14.15 1.70 -6.79
N ILE A 69 13.01 2.26 -7.22
CA ILE A 69 12.22 1.75 -8.34
C ILE A 69 12.88 2.14 -9.66
N LYS A 70 13.37 1.15 -10.41
CA LYS A 70 14.08 1.39 -11.67
C LYS A 70 13.20 1.91 -12.81
N LYS A 71 11.91 1.50 -12.83
CA LYS A 71 10.93 1.87 -13.86
C LYS A 71 9.59 2.27 -13.22
N PRO A 72 9.49 3.46 -12.61
CA PRO A 72 8.29 3.91 -11.89
C PRO A 72 7.01 3.85 -12.74
N GLU A 73 7.13 4.07 -14.05
CA GLU A 73 6.04 4.06 -15.01
C GLU A 73 5.28 2.73 -15.10
N ASN A 74 5.93 1.61 -14.73
CA ASN A 74 5.31 0.28 -14.69
C ASN A 74 4.26 0.12 -13.57
N TYR A 75 4.29 1.04 -12.60
CA TYR A 75 3.47 1.04 -11.39
C TYR A 75 2.57 2.28 -11.31
N ASN A 76 2.30 2.91 -12.46
CA ASN A 76 1.58 4.18 -12.56
C ASN A 76 2.16 5.30 -11.68
N LEU A 77 3.47 5.31 -11.47
CA LEU A 77 4.16 6.40 -10.79
C LEU A 77 4.62 7.43 -11.82
N SER A 78 4.49 8.71 -11.46
CA SER A 78 4.98 9.85 -12.25
C SER A 78 6.50 10.05 -12.08
N GLY A 79 7.05 9.65 -10.93
CA GLY A 79 8.48 9.71 -10.65
C GLY A 79 8.79 9.83 -9.17
N TYR A 80 10.08 9.93 -8.85
CA TYR A 80 10.55 10.19 -7.49
C TYR A 80 10.59 11.69 -7.21
N ARG A 81 10.13 12.10 -6.03
CA ARG A 81 10.24 13.47 -5.52
C ARG A 81 11.22 13.51 -4.38
N GLU A 82 12.40 14.09 -4.62
CA GLU A 82 13.47 14.22 -3.64
C GLU A 82 13.06 15.02 -2.41
N ASP A 83 12.17 16.02 -2.57
CA ASP A 83 11.71 16.86 -1.46
C ASP A 83 10.76 16.16 -0.49
N LEU A 84 10.16 15.05 -0.93
CA LEU A 84 9.27 14.21 -0.12
C LEU A 84 9.91 12.87 0.25
N GLU A 85 11.02 12.52 -0.40
CA GLU A 85 11.64 11.20 -0.38
C GLU A 85 10.68 10.05 -0.78
N LEU A 86 9.71 10.33 -1.67
CA LEU A 86 8.67 9.38 -2.07
C LEU A 86 8.51 9.33 -3.60
N TYR A 87 8.01 8.20 -4.09
CA TYR A 87 7.50 8.09 -5.46
C TYR A 87 6.04 8.53 -5.52
N VAL A 88 5.70 9.39 -6.47
CA VAL A 88 4.35 9.95 -6.59
C VAL A 88 3.56 9.21 -7.66
N PHE A 89 2.31 8.90 -7.37
CA PHE A 89 1.38 8.30 -8.33
C PHE A 89 0.98 9.30 -9.44
N LYS A 90 0.55 8.79 -10.59
CA LYS A 90 -0.18 9.61 -11.57
C LYS A 90 -1.51 10.04 -10.96
N GLU A 91 -1.97 11.25 -11.30
CA GLU A 91 -3.21 11.79 -10.75
C GLU A 91 -4.44 10.94 -11.16
N GLY A 92 -5.45 10.92 -10.31
CA GLY A 92 -6.75 10.31 -10.59
C GLY A 92 -6.96 8.89 -10.04
N LEU A 93 -5.87 8.18 -9.71
CA LEU A 93 -5.91 6.83 -9.15
C LEU A 93 -6.69 6.79 -7.83
N SER A 94 -7.67 5.89 -7.77
CA SER A 94 -8.39 5.57 -6.54
C SER A 94 -7.50 4.87 -5.52
N PHE A 95 -7.96 4.84 -4.27
CA PHE A 95 -7.33 4.07 -3.20
C PHE A 95 -7.01 2.62 -3.61
N ARG A 96 -7.98 1.92 -4.20
CA ARG A 96 -7.83 0.51 -4.59
C ARG A 96 -6.82 0.34 -5.72
N GLU A 97 -6.91 1.18 -6.76
CA GLU A 97 -5.96 1.10 -7.88
C GLU A 97 -4.52 1.33 -7.40
N GLY A 98 -4.29 2.34 -6.55
CA GLY A 98 -2.96 2.54 -5.94
C GLY A 98 -2.52 1.36 -5.08
N LEU A 99 -3.43 0.73 -4.33
CA LEU A 99 -3.10 -0.45 -3.52
C LEU A 99 -2.70 -1.65 -4.40
N VAL A 100 -3.34 -1.84 -5.56
CA VAL A 100 -2.94 -2.86 -6.55
C VAL A 100 -1.53 -2.59 -7.05
N GLU A 101 -1.19 -1.33 -7.38
CA GLU A 101 0.17 -0.98 -7.82
C GLU A 101 1.23 -1.16 -6.73
N VAL A 102 0.88 -0.87 -5.47
CA VAL A 102 1.75 -1.17 -4.31
C VAL A 102 2.02 -2.67 -4.24
N TYR A 103 0.98 -3.52 -4.28
CA TYR A 103 1.18 -4.97 -4.25
C TYR A 103 1.96 -5.48 -5.45
N LYS A 104 1.72 -4.92 -6.64
CA LYS A 104 2.47 -5.26 -7.85
C LYS A 104 3.95 -4.98 -7.68
N LEU A 105 4.30 -3.81 -7.15
CA LEU A 105 5.68 -3.44 -6.86
C LEU A 105 6.32 -4.39 -5.86
N LEU A 106 5.65 -4.64 -4.73
CA LEU A 106 6.17 -5.55 -3.69
C LEU A 106 6.36 -6.95 -4.25
N TYR A 107 5.38 -7.45 -4.99
CA TYR A 107 5.46 -8.75 -5.63
C TYR A 107 6.63 -8.81 -6.62
N ASP A 108 6.74 -7.87 -7.56
CA ASP A 108 7.81 -7.83 -8.55
C ASP A 108 9.22 -7.77 -7.94
N SER A 109 9.36 -7.21 -6.73
CA SER A 109 10.64 -7.16 -6.00
C SER A 109 11.09 -8.51 -5.40
N LEU A 110 10.19 -9.50 -5.34
CA LEU A 110 10.52 -10.83 -4.83
C LEU A 110 11.30 -11.65 -5.85
N ASN A 111 12.23 -12.47 -5.37
CA ASN A 111 12.73 -13.58 -6.17
C ASN A 111 11.58 -14.57 -6.41
N LYS A 112 11.39 -14.99 -7.67
CA LYS A 112 10.31 -15.93 -8.06
C LYS A 112 10.76 -17.38 -8.07
N GLU A 113 12.06 -17.63 -8.03
CA GLU A 113 12.62 -18.97 -7.92
C GLU A 113 12.16 -19.60 -6.60
N ASP A 114 11.60 -20.79 -6.69
CA ASP A 114 11.09 -21.59 -5.57
C ASP A 114 10.01 -20.91 -4.72
N LEU A 115 9.34 -19.89 -5.25
CA LEU A 115 8.27 -19.17 -4.55
C LEU A 115 7.00 -20.03 -4.51
N LEU A 116 6.56 -20.40 -3.30
CA LEU A 116 5.40 -21.27 -3.08
C LEU A 116 4.11 -20.47 -2.85
N ALA A 117 4.19 -19.41 -2.05
CA ALA A 117 3.03 -18.63 -1.67
C ALA A 117 3.41 -17.19 -1.29
N VAL A 118 2.45 -16.28 -1.45
CA VAL A 118 2.55 -14.89 -0.97
C VAL A 118 1.23 -14.52 -0.32
N GLU A 119 1.29 -13.88 0.85
CA GLU A 119 0.11 -13.40 1.57
C GLU A 119 0.32 -11.96 2.08
N PRO A 120 -0.75 -11.16 2.20
CA PRO A 120 -0.65 -9.84 2.83
C PRO A 120 -0.52 -10.01 4.33
N VAL A 121 0.35 -9.23 4.95
CA VAL A 121 0.46 -9.13 6.41
C VAL A 121 -0.61 -8.15 6.90
N VAL A 122 -1.40 -8.56 7.89
CA VAL A 122 -2.48 -7.76 8.46
C VAL A 122 -2.02 -7.22 9.82
N ASP A 123 -1.96 -5.90 9.94
CA ASP A 123 -1.62 -5.21 11.20
C ASP A 123 -2.61 -4.08 11.52
N VAL A 124 -2.49 -3.48 12.70
CA VAL A 124 -3.28 -2.32 13.13
C VAL A 124 -3.14 -1.19 12.12
N GLY A 125 -4.27 -0.68 11.64
CA GLY A 125 -4.31 0.39 10.63
C GLY A 125 -4.16 -0.08 9.19
N SER A 126 -3.95 -1.37 8.94
CA SER A 126 -3.99 -1.93 7.58
C SER A 126 -5.39 -1.83 6.96
N PRO A 127 -5.50 -1.80 5.61
CA PRO A 127 -6.78 -1.99 4.95
C PRO A 127 -7.42 -3.34 5.35
N PRO A 128 -8.74 -3.54 5.15
CA PRO A 128 -9.40 -4.81 5.45
C PRO A 128 -8.74 -5.98 4.71
N LYS A 129 -8.60 -7.09 5.43
CA LYS A 129 -7.95 -8.31 4.93
C LYS A 129 -8.49 -8.78 3.57
N ASP A 130 -9.81 -8.78 3.40
CA ASP A 130 -10.45 -9.27 2.17
C ASP A 130 -10.04 -8.42 0.96
N LEU A 131 -10.02 -7.09 1.11
CA LEU A 131 -9.55 -6.18 0.06
C LEU A 131 -8.08 -6.39 -0.27
N MET A 132 -7.24 -6.53 0.77
CA MET A 132 -5.80 -6.78 0.58
C MET A 132 -5.56 -8.08 -0.18
N LEU A 133 -6.28 -9.14 0.18
CA LEU A 133 -6.22 -10.43 -0.50
C LEU A 133 -6.71 -10.33 -1.94
N GLU A 134 -7.80 -9.61 -2.20
CA GLU A 134 -8.31 -9.37 -3.55
C GLU A 134 -7.28 -8.65 -4.42
N CYS A 135 -6.69 -7.55 -3.92
CA CYS A 135 -5.69 -6.78 -4.66
C CYS A 135 -4.41 -7.61 -4.93
N LEU A 136 -3.93 -8.37 -3.94
CA LEU A 136 -2.76 -9.23 -4.13
C LEU A 136 -3.04 -10.36 -5.12
N LYS A 137 -4.23 -10.98 -5.07
CA LYS A 137 -4.61 -12.02 -6.03
C LYS A 137 -4.69 -11.47 -7.45
N GLU A 138 -5.22 -10.27 -7.63
CA GLU A 138 -5.28 -9.60 -8.94
C GLU A 138 -3.88 -9.47 -9.54
N VAL A 139 -2.89 -9.07 -8.72
CA VAL A 139 -1.48 -8.98 -9.13
C VAL A 139 -0.89 -10.34 -9.51
N ILE A 140 -1.11 -11.37 -8.70
CA ILE A 140 -0.52 -12.71 -8.93
C ILE A 140 -1.08 -13.38 -10.20
N LEU A 141 -2.32 -13.05 -10.57
CA LEU A 141 -3.01 -13.63 -11.74
C LEU A 141 -2.74 -12.89 -13.06
N THR A 142 -2.08 -11.73 -13.00
CA THR A 142 -1.79 -10.88 -14.18
C THR A 142 -0.37 -11.13 -14.69
#